data_AF-A0A966KNK5-F1
#
_entry.id   AF-A0A966KNK5-F1
#
_cell.length_a   1.000
_cell.length_b   1.000
_cell.length_c   1.000
_cell.angle_alpha   90.00
_cell.angle_beta   90.00
_cell.angle_gamma   90.00
#
_symmetry.space_group_name_H-M   'P 1'
#
loop_
_entity.id
_entity.type
_entity.pdbx_description
1 polymer ?
#
loop_
_entity_poly.entity_id
_entity_poly.type
_entity_poly.pdbx_seq_one_letter_code
_entity_poly.pdbx_strand_id
1 'polypeptide(L)'
;TLLENAMEYSNLELKFGLTTSSIIRRDDAAFVYLNDGSQIKSKLIIGADGRDSLVRDKSQIKISKREFSQKALTFIVTHERPHKNASIEIHRSGGPFTFVPLADFEGKPCSSVVWMESNKNVKRLLTLKPKQFEEEANNRSCMHLGKLRVISEISDWPIISQLAKQLTAKRTALIAEAAHVLPPTCQSVQSTA
;
A
#
# COMPACT_ATOMS: atom_id res chain seq x y z
N THR A 1 -18.67 -0.24 -6.75
CA THR A 1 -17.29 -0.63 -6.41
C THR A 1 -16.74 -1.59 -7.47
N LEU A 2 -15.43 -1.87 -7.52
CA LEU A 2 -14.91 -2.90 -8.46
C LEU A 2 -15.55 -4.27 -8.22
N LEU A 3 -15.90 -4.59 -6.97
CA LEU A 3 -16.58 -5.82 -6.61
C LEU A 3 -18.01 -5.88 -7.16
N GLU A 4 -18.79 -4.82 -7.01
CA GLU A 4 -20.13 -4.72 -7.61
C GLU A 4 -20.06 -4.91 -9.12
N ASN A 5 -19.15 -4.20 -9.79
CA ASN A 5 -18.97 -4.33 -11.24
C ASN A 5 -18.57 -5.76 -11.62
N ALA A 6 -17.72 -6.42 -10.83
CA ALA A 6 -17.31 -7.80 -11.07
C ALA A 6 -18.48 -8.78 -11.00
N MET A 7 -19.43 -8.56 -10.08
CA MET A 7 -20.64 -9.39 -9.93
C MET A 7 -21.60 -9.31 -11.13
N GLU A 8 -21.50 -8.27 -11.96
CA GLU A 8 -22.34 -8.11 -13.17
C GLU A 8 -21.88 -8.99 -14.34
N TYR A 9 -20.65 -9.52 -14.30
CA TYR A 9 -20.11 -10.34 -15.39
C TYR A 9 -20.54 -11.80 -15.28
N SER A 10 -21.30 -12.29 -16.26
CA SER A 10 -21.81 -13.67 -16.30
C SER A 10 -20.73 -14.73 -16.47
N ASN A 11 -19.52 -14.35 -16.90
CA ASN A 11 -18.37 -15.24 -17.09
C ASN A 11 -17.38 -15.21 -15.91
N LEU A 12 -17.74 -14.59 -14.79
CA LEU A 12 -16.90 -14.51 -13.60
C LEU A 12 -17.57 -15.25 -12.43
N GLU A 13 -16.84 -16.19 -11.85
CA GLU A 13 -17.23 -16.87 -10.60
C GLU A 13 -16.38 -16.33 -9.45
N LEU A 14 -17.03 -15.73 -8.44
CA LEU A 14 -16.37 -15.21 -7.26
C LEU A 14 -16.54 -16.18 -6.09
N LYS A 15 -15.42 -16.62 -5.51
CA LYS A 15 -15.40 -17.49 -4.33
C LYS A 15 -14.70 -16.80 -3.17
N PHE A 16 -15.41 -16.63 -2.07
CA PHE A 16 -14.91 -15.95 -0.87
C PHE A 16 -14.64 -16.94 0.26
N GLY A 17 -13.79 -16.55 1.21
CA GLY A 17 -13.45 -17.39 2.37
C GLY A 17 -12.51 -18.57 2.05
N LEU A 18 -12.02 -18.65 0.81
CA LEU A 18 -11.13 -19.70 0.37
C LEU A 18 -9.69 -19.19 0.26
N THR A 19 -8.74 -20.02 0.69
CA THR A 19 -7.31 -19.76 0.55
C THR A 19 -6.66 -20.85 -0.28
N THR A 20 -5.66 -20.50 -1.09
CA THR A 20 -4.92 -21.48 -1.88
C THR A 20 -3.96 -22.25 -0.97
N SER A 21 -4.07 -23.57 -0.94
CA SER A 21 -3.20 -24.45 -0.15
C SER A 21 -2.00 -24.93 -0.97
N SER A 22 -2.23 -25.38 -2.21
CA SER A 22 -1.18 -25.84 -3.12
C SER A 22 -1.55 -25.69 -4.59
N ILE A 23 -0.54 -25.74 -5.46
CA ILE A 23 -0.70 -25.57 -6.90
C ILE A 23 0.14 -26.63 -7.63
N ILE A 24 -0.49 -27.37 -8.54
CA ILE A 24 0.18 -28.34 -9.42
C ILE A 24 0.02 -27.87 -10.87
N ARG A 25 1.10 -27.88 -11.64
CA ARG A 25 1.13 -27.45 -13.04
C ARG A 25 1.51 -28.61 -13.94
N ARG A 26 0.65 -28.93 -14.91
CA ARG A 26 0.87 -29.92 -15.96
C ARG A 26 0.96 -29.23 -17.31
N ASP A 27 1.28 -29.98 -18.35
CA ASP A 27 1.39 -29.45 -19.72
C ASP A 27 0.05 -29.00 -20.30
N ASP A 28 -1.07 -29.58 -19.86
CA ASP A 28 -2.42 -29.33 -20.36
C ASP A 28 -3.26 -28.41 -19.45
N ALA A 29 -3.00 -28.42 -18.14
CA ALA A 29 -3.75 -27.65 -17.16
C ALA A 29 -2.93 -27.29 -15.90
N ALA A 30 -3.45 -26.35 -15.13
CA ALA A 30 -3.03 -26.09 -13.77
C ALA A 30 -4.16 -26.45 -12.80
N PHE A 31 -3.79 -26.93 -11.62
CA PHE A 31 -4.69 -27.36 -10.57
C PHE A 31 -4.39 -26.58 -9.30
N VAL A 32 -5.39 -25.92 -8.76
CA VAL A 32 -5.31 -25.15 -7.52
C VAL A 32 -6.13 -25.89 -6.47
N TYR A 33 -5.48 -26.24 -5.36
CA TYR A 33 -6.12 -26.85 -4.22
C TYR A 33 -6.42 -25.77 -3.18
N LEU A 34 -7.61 -25.81 -2.60
CA LEU A 34 -8.08 -24.84 -1.63
C LEU A 34 -8.06 -25.44 -0.21
N ASN A 35 -8.26 -24.59 0.80
CA ASN A 35 -8.28 -24.99 2.21
C ASN A 35 -9.50 -25.83 2.62
N ASP A 36 -10.60 -25.75 1.86
CA ASP A 36 -11.80 -26.57 2.06
C ASP A 36 -11.70 -27.97 1.42
N GLY A 37 -10.55 -28.30 0.83
CA GLY A 37 -10.31 -29.55 0.11
C GLY A 37 -10.79 -29.56 -1.34
N SER A 38 -11.44 -28.49 -1.81
CA SER A 38 -11.86 -28.38 -3.20
C SER A 38 -10.68 -28.12 -4.16
N GLN A 39 -10.90 -28.43 -5.44
CA GLN A 39 -9.91 -28.31 -6.50
C GLN A 39 -10.48 -27.52 -7.67
N ILE A 40 -9.69 -26.56 -8.18
CA ILE A 40 -10.00 -25.79 -9.39
C ILE A 40 -9.02 -26.17 -10.50
N LYS A 41 -9.53 -26.57 -11.66
CA LYS A 41 -8.75 -26.77 -12.89
C LYS A 41 -8.81 -25.51 -13.74
N SER A 42 -7.66 -25.01 -14.18
CA SER A 42 -7.59 -23.83 -15.06
C SER A 42 -6.50 -23.98 -16.13
N LYS A 43 -6.56 -23.14 -17.17
CA LYS A 43 -5.50 -23.05 -18.18
C LYS A 43 -4.35 -22.14 -17.73
N LEU A 44 -4.66 -21.11 -16.96
CA LEU A 44 -3.74 -20.08 -16.49
C LEU A 44 -4.11 -19.71 -15.05
N ILE A 45 -3.10 -19.45 -14.23
CA ILE A 45 -3.25 -18.88 -12.89
C ILE A 45 -2.67 -17.47 -12.91
N ILE A 46 -3.41 -16.50 -12.38
CA ILE A 46 -2.93 -15.13 -12.18
C ILE A 46 -2.75 -14.93 -10.68
N GLY A 47 -1.51 -14.69 -10.25
CA GLY A 47 -1.17 -14.30 -8.88
C GLY A 47 -1.43 -12.82 -8.68
N ALA A 48 -2.45 -12.49 -7.89
CA ALA A 48 -2.82 -11.14 -7.48
C ALA A 48 -3.04 -11.09 -5.95
N ASP A 49 -2.34 -11.95 -5.21
CA ASP A 49 -2.51 -12.29 -3.80
C ASP A 49 -1.57 -11.51 -2.86
N GLY A 50 -1.20 -10.29 -3.24
CA GLY A 50 -0.44 -9.38 -2.39
C GLY A 50 1.07 -9.65 -2.34
N ARG A 51 1.77 -8.87 -1.51
CA ARG A 51 3.24 -8.93 -1.37
C ARG A 51 3.77 -10.31 -0.98
N ASP A 52 3.03 -11.04 -0.15
CA ASP A 52 3.38 -12.36 0.40
C ASP A 52 2.75 -13.49 -0.45
N SER A 53 2.71 -13.28 -1.77
CA SER A 53 2.07 -14.16 -2.76
C SER A 53 2.50 -15.63 -2.66
N LEU A 54 1.55 -16.49 -2.33
CA LEU A 54 1.70 -17.93 -2.34
C LEU A 54 1.84 -18.45 -3.78
N VAL A 55 1.13 -17.82 -4.74
CA VAL A 55 1.23 -18.21 -6.16
C VAL A 55 2.65 -18.03 -6.68
N ARG A 56 3.31 -16.91 -6.35
CA ARG A 56 4.71 -16.66 -6.70
C ARG A 56 5.64 -17.69 -6.06
N ASP A 57 5.50 -17.93 -4.77
CA ASP A 57 6.37 -18.83 -4.02
C ASP A 57 6.24 -20.28 -4.50
N LYS A 58 5.01 -20.75 -4.77
CA LYS A 58 4.75 -22.08 -5.38
C LYS A 58 5.19 -22.18 -6.83
N SER A 59 5.41 -21.05 -7.51
CA SER A 59 6.01 -21.00 -8.85
C SER A 59 7.54 -20.98 -8.81
N GLN A 60 8.14 -20.99 -7.62
CA GLN A 60 9.60 -20.88 -7.42
C GLN A 60 10.20 -19.60 -8.04
N ILE A 61 9.39 -18.56 -8.20
CA ILE A 61 9.83 -17.27 -8.72
C ILE A 61 10.53 -16.53 -7.58
N LYS A 62 11.84 -16.37 -7.71
CA LYS A 62 12.66 -15.64 -6.72
C LYS A 62 12.29 -14.15 -6.71
N ILE A 63 12.48 -13.52 -5.55
CA ILE A 63 12.34 -12.08 -5.37
C ILE A 63 13.68 -11.41 -5.11
N SER A 64 13.82 -10.17 -5.58
CA SER A 64 14.81 -9.21 -5.11
C SER A 64 14.14 -8.33 -4.08
N LYS A 65 14.54 -8.43 -2.80
CA LYS A 65 14.00 -7.60 -1.72
C LYS A 65 15.06 -6.60 -1.26
N ARG A 66 14.67 -5.34 -1.12
CA ARG A 66 15.45 -4.29 -0.49
C ARG A 66 14.64 -3.68 0.64
N GLU A 67 15.18 -3.73 1.83
CA GLU A 67 14.60 -3.05 2.99
C GLU A 67 15.29 -1.70 3.15
N PHE A 68 14.51 -0.64 3.27
CA PHE A 68 15.03 0.67 3.57
C PHE A 68 15.08 0.82 5.09
N SER A 69 16.09 1.51 5.63
CA SER A 69 16.16 1.84 7.06
C SER A 69 15.18 2.98 7.46
N GLN A 70 14.02 3.00 6.80
CA GLN A 70 12.97 3.99 6.90
C GLN A 70 11.61 3.30 7.08
N LYS A 71 10.71 4.02 7.75
CA LYS A 71 9.32 3.66 7.95
C LYS A 71 8.44 4.82 7.50
N ALA A 72 7.24 4.51 7.04
CA ALA A 72 6.19 5.50 6.83
C ALA A 72 5.25 5.51 8.03
N LEU A 73 5.06 6.67 8.63
CA LEU A 73 3.97 6.95 9.56
C LEU A 73 2.73 7.35 8.76
N THR A 74 1.60 6.74 9.06
CA THR A 74 0.30 7.05 8.45
C THR A 74 -0.70 7.49 9.51
N PHE A 75 -1.32 8.63 9.30
CA PHE A 75 -2.33 9.19 10.20
C PHE A 75 -3.22 10.19 9.44
N ILE A 76 -4.35 10.57 10.03
CA ILE A 76 -5.29 11.54 9.45
C ILE A 76 -5.22 12.84 10.24
N VAL A 77 -5.21 13.96 9.53
CA VAL A 77 -5.22 15.30 10.11
C VAL A 77 -6.35 16.15 9.59
N THR A 78 -6.90 17.00 10.45
CA THR A 78 -7.64 18.20 10.03
C THR A 78 -6.70 19.39 10.02
N HIS A 79 -6.98 20.38 9.17
CA HIS A 79 -6.16 21.57 9.01
C HIS A 79 -7.00 22.80 8.63
N GLU A 80 -6.38 23.98 8.67
CA GLU A 80 -7.09 25.26 8.59
C GLU A 80 -7.36 25.71 7.15
N ARG A 81 -6.49 25.31 6.20
CA ARG A 81 -6.56 25.76 4.81
C ARG A 81 -6.95 24.60 3.90
N PRO A 82 -7.91 24.80 2.97
CA PRO A 82 -8.32 23.73 2.07
C PRO A 82 -7.15 23.27 1.19
N HIS A 83 -6.98 21.96 1.06
CA HIS A 83 -5.99 21.34 0.17
C HIS A 83 -6.38 21.43 -1.32
N LYS A 84 -7.58 21.93 -1.65
CA LYS A 84 -8.08 22.13 -3.03
C LYS A 84 -7.94 20.87 -3.91
N ASN A 85 -8.20 19.70 -3.32
CA ASN A 85 -8.00 18.39 -3.96
C ASN A 85 -6.60 18.15 -4.57
N ALA A 86 -5.57 18.87 -4.09
CA ALA A 86 -4.19 18.66 -4.50
C ALA A 86 -3.43 17.80 -3.48
N SER A 87 -2.70 16.80 -3.98
CA SER A 87 -1.70 16.09 -3.18
C SER A 87 -0.47 16.97 -3.02
N ILE A 88 0.03 17.13 -1.79
CA ILE A 88 1.15 18.02 -1.48
C ILE A 88 2.23 17.20 -0.80
N GLU A 89 3.44 17.23 -1.35
CA GLU A 89 4.58 16.49 -0.82
C GLU A 89 5.72 17.44 -0.44
N ILE A 90 6.08 17.43 0.84
CA ILE A 90 7.13 18.28 1.41
C ILE A 90 8.38 17.42 1.61
N HIS A 91 9.44 17.76 0.87
CA HIS A 91 10.72 17.07 0.95
C HIS A 91 11.65 17.75 1.97
N ARG A 92 12.07 17.00 2.99
CA ARG A 92 13.06 17.41 3.99
C ARG A 92 13.98 16.23 4.33
N SER A 93 15.04 16.48 5.09
CA SER A 93 15.89 15.42 5.65
C SER A 93 15.03 14.37 6.35
N GLY A 94 15.28 13.08 6.08
CA GLY A 94 14.50 11.95 6.62
C GLY A 94 13.46 11.36 5.66
N GLY A 95 13.00 12.09 4.64
CA GLY A 95 12.02 11.61 3.65
C GLY A 95 10.88 12.59 3.37
N PRO A 96 9.96 12.27 2.45
CA PRO A 96 8.79 13.11 2.20
C PRO A 96 7.77 13.09 3.34
N PHE A 97 7.04 14.21 3.46
CA PHE A 97 5.81 14.33 4.23
C PHE A 97 4.68 14.70 3.27
N THR A 98 3.75 13.77 3.06
CA THR A 98 2.76 13.86 1.99
C THR A 98 1.37 14.01 2.56
N PHE A 99 0.63 15.00 2.07
CA PHE A 99 -0.81 15.17 2.28
C PHE A 99 -1.57 14.58 1.10
N VAL A 100 -2.48 13.65 1.39
CA VAL A 100 -3.45 13.11 0.43
C VAL A 100 -4.83 13.67 0.81
N PRO A 101 -5.49 14.43 -0.09
CA PRO A 101 -6.83 14.96 0.10
C PRO A 101 -7.83 13.89 0.55
N LEU A 102 -8.60 14.20 1.59
CA LEU A 102 -9.78 13.45 1.99
C LEU A 102 -11.02 14.35 1.91
N ALA A 103 -12.20 13.76 2.04
CA ALA A 103 -13.40 14.54 2.28
C ALA A 103 -13.31 15.26 3.63
N ASP A 104 -13.92 16.43 3.72
CA ASP A 104 -13.95 17.22 4.95
C ASP A 104 -14.50 16.41 6.12
N PHE A 105 -13.90 16.60 7.29
CA PHE A 105 -14.31 15.96 8.54
C PHE A 105 -14.83 17.04 9.49
N GLU A 106 -16.08 16.90 9.94
CA GLU A 106 -16.74 17.87 10.82
C GLU A 106 -16.67 19.33 10.30
N GLY A 107 -16.81 19.51 8.98
CA GLY A 107 -16.77 20.82 8.34
C GLY A 107 -15.38 21.44 8.24
N LYS A 108 -14.31 20.66 8.48
CA LYS A 108 -12.92 21.09 8.32
C LYS A 108 -12.23 20.31 7.20
N PRO A 109 -11.34 20.97 6.44
CA PRO A 109 -10.44 20.30 5.51
C PRO A 109 -9.65 19.18 6.17
N CYS A 110 -9.55 18.04 5.49
CA CYS A 110 -8.99 16.81 6.04
C CYS A 110 -8.00 16.18 5.06
N SER A 111 -6.94 15.56 5.57
CA SER A 111 -5.97 14.86 4.72
C SER A 111 -5.40 13.64 5.43
N SER A 112 -5.20 12.57 4.67
CA SER A 112 -4.35 11.47 5.10
C SER A 112 -2.90 11.90 4.92
N VAL A 113 -2.06 11.58 5.89
CA VAL A 113 -0.64 11.92 5.88
C VAL A 113 0.18 10.65 5.75
N VAL A 114 1.17 10.67 4.86
CA VAL A 114 2.26 9.68 4.80
C VAL A 114 3.56 10.41 5.11
N TRP A 115 4.14 10.14 6.29
CA TRP A 115 5.40 10.73 6.73
C TRP A 115 6.49 9.68 6.75
N MET A 116 7.41 9.74 5.78
CA MET A 116 8.60 8.89 5.75
C MET A 116 9.71 9.43 6.64
N GLU A 117 10.26 8.56 7.47
CA GLU A 117 11.31 8.91 8.41
C GLU A 117 12.17 7.68 8.77
N SER A 118 13.39 7.91 9.27
CA SER A 118 14.29 6.87 9.74
C SER A 118 13.69 6.05 10.89
N ASN A 119 14.05 4.77 10.96
CA ASN A 119 13.57 3.85 12.01
C ASN A 119 13.80 4.39 13.43
N LYS A 120 14.91 5.10 13.68
CA LYS A 120 15.23 5.69 14.98
C LYS A 120 14.25 6.81 15.33
N ASN A 121 13.99 7.73 14.40
CA ASN A 121 13.06 8.83 14.65
C ASN A 121 11.62 8.36 14.74
N VAL A 122 11.20 7.40 13.92
CA VAL A 122 9.84 6.83 14.02
C VAL A 122 9.59 6.25 15.41
N LYS A 123 10.55 5.48 15.97
CA LYS A 123 10.46 5.00 17.35
C LYS A 123 10.31 6.14 18.35
N ARG A 124 11.08 7.23 18.21
CA ARG A 124 10.95 8.42 19.07
C ARG A 124 9.57 9.05 18.94
N LEU A 125 9.10 9.29 17.72
CA LEU A 125 7.82 9.96 17.43
C LEU A 125 6.64 9.19 18.02
N LEU A 126 6.64 7.86 17.93
CA LEU A 126 5.58 7.01 18.48
C LEU A 126 5.53 7.00 20.02
N THR A 127 6.61 7.43 20.70
CA THR A 127 6.63 7.56 22.17
C THR A 127 6.18 8.93 22.68
N LEU A 128 5.95 9.89 21.78
CA LEU A 128 5.55 11.23 22.16
C LEU A 128 4.09 11.27 22.64
N LYS A 129 3.80 12.21 23.53
CA LYS A 129 2.41 12.53 23.87
C LYS A 129 1.72 13.16 22.65
N PRO A 130 0.39 13.02 22.48
CA PRO A 130 -0.33 13.52 21.30
C PRO A 130 0.00 14.97 20.93
N LYS A 131 0.01 15.90 21.89
CA LYS A 131 0.36 17.31 21.65
C LYS A 131 1.77 17.52 21.10
N GLN A 132 2.75 16.75 21.59
CA GLN A 132 4.14 16.84 21.14
C GLN A 132 4.31 16.25 19.73
N PHE A 133 3.56 15.19 19.42
CA PHE A 133 3.52 14.65 18.06
C PHE A 133 2.91 15.66 17.08
N GLU A 134 1.80 16.32 17.48
CA GLU A 134 1.19 17.38 16.68
C GLU A 134 2.17 18.54 16.42
N GLU A 135 2.93 18.98 17.42
CA GLU A 135 3.95 20.02 17.25
C GLU A 135 5.02 19.62 16.22
N GLU A 136 5.52 18.38 16.28
CA GLU A 136 6.49 17.85 15.33
C GLU A 136 5.90 17.73 13.92
N ALA A 137 4.66 17.25 13.80
CA ALA A 137 3.94 17.18 12.52
C ALA A 137 3.72 18.57 11.92
N ASN A 138 3.34 19.56 12.74
CA ASN A 138 3.18 20.95 12.33
C ASN A 138 4.51 21.54 11.81
N ASN A 139 5.61 21.35 12.55
CA ASN A 139 6.94 21.78 12.13
C ASN A 139 7.35 21.09 10.81
N ARG A 140 7.12 19.79 10.70
CA ARG A 140 7.42 19.01 9.50
C ARG A 140 6.64 19.50 8.28
N SER A 141 5.38 19.85 8.48
CA SER A 141 4.48 20.35 7.44
C SER A 141 4.75 21.78 6.97
N CYS A 142 5.71 22.48 7.60
CA CYS A 142 6.00 23.89 7.32
C CYS A 142 4.77 24.81 7.49
N MET A 143 3.73 24.40 8.23
CA MET A 143 2.45 25.09 8.34
C MET A 143 1.79 25.39 6.98
N HIS A 144 2.06 24.56 5.95
CA HIS A 144 1.58 24.81 4.59
C HIS A 144 0.05 24.92 4.52
N LEU A 145 -0.65 23.96 5.15
CA LEU A 145 -2.11 23.95 5.29
C LEU A 145 -2.60 24.58 6.61
N GLY A 146 -1.74 25.34 7.29
CA GLY A 146 -2.02 25.87 8.63
C GLY A 146 -1.81 24.82 9.72
N LYS A 147 -2.45 25.03 10.87
CA LYS A 147 -2.27 24.16 12.04
C LYS A 147 -2.93 22.79 11.82
N LEU A 148 -2.13 21.74 11.92
CA LEU A 148 -2.56 20.35 11.86
C LEU A 148 -3.06 19.87 13.23
N ARG A 149 -4.18 19.15 13.21
CA ARG A 149 -4.69 18.38 14.36
C ARG A 149 -4.86 16.93 13.96
N VAL A 150 -4.25 16.01 14.70
CA VAL A 150 -4.34 14.57 14.42
C VAL A 150 -5.66 14.04 14.95
N ILE A 151 -6.42 13.35 14.10
CA ILE A 151 -7.76 12.84 14.42
C ILE A 151 -7.87 11.31 14.35
N SER A 152 -6.76 10.61 14.09
CA SER A 152 -6.70 9.15 14.05
C SER A 152 -5.58 8.61 14.93
N GLU A 153 -5.56 7.29 15.10
CA GLU A 153 -4.35 6.59 15.52
C GLU A 153 -3.22 6.75 14.50
N ILE A 154 -2.00 6.60 14.98
CA ILE A 154 -0.79 6.68 14.17
C ILE A 154 -0.32 5.25 13.94
N SER A 155 -0.22 4.83 12.68
CA SER A 155 0.33 3.53 12.30
C SER A 155 1.68 3.70 11.62
N ASP A 156 2.56 2.71 11.74
CA ASP A 156 3.84 2.69 11.05
C ASP A 156 4.00 1.46 10.16
N TRP A 157 4.62 1.65 9.00
CA TRP A 157 4.85 0.60 8.02
C TRP A 157 6.31 0.60 7.54
N PRO A 158 6.97 -0.57 7.46
CA PRO A 158 8.32 -0.65 6.92
C PRO A 158 8.33 -0.33 5.43
N ILE A 159 9.29 0.50 5.00
CA ILE A 159 9.47 0.79 3.58
C ILE A 159 10.34 -0.30 2.97
N ILE A 160 9.76 -1.03 2.03
CA ILE A 160 10.44 -2.10 1.29
C ILE A 160 10.25 -1.89 -0.20
N SER A 161 11.19 -2.40 -0.98
CA SER A 161 10.99 -2.70 -2.38
C SER A 161 11.14 -4.20 -2.59
N GLN A 162 10.24 -4.76 -3.39
CA GLN A 162 10.27 -6.17 -3.77
C GLN A 162 10.03 -6.26 -5.27
N LEU A 163 10.84 -7.03 -5.98
CA LEU A 163 10.65 -7.28 -7.41
C LEU A 163 10.79 -8.77 -7.67
N ALA A 164 9.77 -9.38 -8.29
CA ALA A 164 9.86 -10.73 -8.80
C ALA A 164 10.90 -10.77 -9.94
N LYS A 165 11.80 -11.76 -9.92
CA LYS A 165 12.83 -11.94 -10.97
C LYS A 165 12.24 -12.32 -12.33
N GLN A 166 11.02 -12.85 -12.33
CA GLN A 166 10.23 -13.19 -13.51
C GLN A 166 8.76 -12.88 -13.21
N LEU A 167 8.01 -12.47 -14.22
CA LEU A 167 6.57 -12.19 -14.08
C LEU A 167 5.71 -13.39 -14.48
N THR A 168 6.31 -14.40 -15.10
CA THR A 168 5.62 -15.56 -15.64
C THR A 168 6.36 -16.84 -15.28
N ALA A 169 5.61 -17.93 -15.22
CA ALA A 169 6.09 -19.29 -15.14
C ALA A 169 5.12 -20.20 -15.90
N LYS A 170 5.35 -21.51 -15.90
CA LYS A 170 4.45 -22.48 -16.56
C LYS A 170 3.01 -22.29 -16.08
N ARG A 171 2.12 -21.86 -16.98
CA ARG A 171 0.69 -21.59 -16.69
C ARG A 171 0.48 -20.62 -15.52
N THR A 172 1.39 -19.67 -15.30
CA THR A 172 1.25 -18.67 -14.24
C THR A 172 1.76 -17.31 -14.69
N ALA A 173 1.02 -16.26 -14.34
CA ALA A 173 1.44 -14.86 -14.46
C ALA A 173 1.25 -14.16 -13.11
N LEU A 174 2.10 -13.19 -12.78
CA LEU A 174 2.03 -12.38 -11.57
C LEU A 174 1.67 -10.94 -11.93
N ILE A 175 0.79 -10.33 -11.13
CA ILE A 175 0.39 -8.93 -11.29
C ILE A 175 0.40 -8.20 -9.93
N ALA A 176 0.38 -6.86 -9.99
CA ALA A 176 0.33 -6.00 -8.82
C ALA A 176 1.38 -6.39 -7.75
N GLU A 177 0.99 -6.41 -6.47
CA GLU A 177 1.90 -6.67 -5.35
C GLU A 177 2.51 -8.08 -5.32
N ALA A 178 1.90 -9.04 -6.01
CA ALA A 178 2.51 -10.36 -6.19
C ALA A 178 3.78 -10.28 -7.06
N ALA A 179 3.81 -9.35 -8.01
CA ALA A 179 4.92 -9.10 -8.92
C ALA A 179 5.91 -8.06 -8.40
N HIS A 180 5.43 -6.96 -7.82
CA HIS A 180 6.27 -5.88 -7.35
C HIS A 180 5.69 -5.14 -6.14
N VAL A 181 6.56 -4.72 -5.22
CA VAL A 181 6.25 -3.77 -4.15
C VAL A 181 7.23 -2.62 -4.30
N LEU A 182 6.70 -1.40 -4.32
CA LEU A 182 7.49 -0.18 -4.43
C LEU A 182 7.18 0.71 -3.22
N PRO A 183 8.15 1.51 -2.74
CA PRO A 183 7.88 2.56 -1.79
C PRO A 183 6.74 3.46 -2.29
N PRO A 184 5.89 3.99 -1.38
CA PRO A 184 4.87 4.95 -1.77
C PRO A 184 5.56 6.16 -2.40
N THR A 185 5.27 6.41 -3.66
CA THR A 185 5.69 7.61 -4.37
C THR A 185 4.43 8.39 -4.71
N CYS A 186 4.37 9.67 -4.35
CA CYS A 186 3.46 10.56 -5.05
C CYS A 186 4.12 10.92 -6.37
N GLN A 187 3.41 10.74 -7.48
CA GLN A 187 3.83 11.35 -8.73
C GLN A 187 3.78 12.87 -8.52
N SER A 188 4.94 13.51 -8.41
CA SER A 188 5.02 14.95 -8.33
C SER A 188 4.57 15.54 -9.66
N VAL A 189 3.49 16.31 -9.66
CA VAL A 189 3.25 17.27 -10.74
C VAL A 189 4.25 18.39 -10.50
N GLN A 190 5.37 18.36 -11.22
CA GLN A 190 6.27 19.50 -11.29
C GLN A 190 5.50 20.65 -11.94
N SER A 191 5.01 21.59 -11.12
CA SER A 191 4.66 22.92 -11.60
C SER A 191 5.95 23.60 -11.99
N THR A 192 6.33 23.52 -13.26
CA THR A 192 7.32 24.41 -13.86
C THR A 192 6.84 25.84 -13.68
N ALA A 193 7.56 26.62 -12.88
CA ALA A 193 7.47 28.08 -12.88
C ALA A 193 8.16 28.63 -14.13
#